data_AF-A0A8E0QJA8-F1
#
_entry.id   AF-A0A8E0QJA8-F1
#
_cell.length_a   1.000
_cell.length_b   1.000
_cell.length_c   1.000
_cell.angle_alpha   90.00
_cell.angle_beta   90.00
_cell.angle_gamma   90.00
#
_symmetry.space_group_name_H-M   'P 1'
#
loop_
_entity.id
_entity.type
_entity.pdbx_description
1 polymer ?
#
loop_
_entity_poly.entity_id
_entity_poly.type
_entity_poly.pdbx_seq_one_letter_code
_entity_poly.pdbx_strand_id
1 'polypeptide(L)'
;MYLLSEYVKSNKLIAEARGRAPSSAKAYEQIRQSVQRFETHIKTQLDTCNTVPEREAWMHKHRFLIALDFEAAINLKQWNEIPDIIERANKILDDHLCSVFLDCILRTGAPAPDTAQVVKDIICIFHFSPSPSFSAGAFHQKLPQYLRCLFQIAVEAKVYSLAESVLQQAIVLARDSSADADVVFIYPSDELKWLATMAFNRAVDLYLASADEVCRKWGEIAFTLAGFVKDDGGALLRMLRQNYAKLM
;
A
#
# COMPACT_ATOMS: atom_id res chain seq x y z
N MET A 1 -2.25 10.80 -33.44
CA MET A 1 -3.71 10.51 -33.39
C MET A 1 -4.04 9.18 -32.72
N TYR A 2 -3.32 8.08 -33.02
CA TYR A 2 -3.61 6.74 -32.47
C TYR A 2 -3.60 6.65 -30.93
N LEU A 3 -2.55 7.16 -30.25
CA LEU A 3 -2.47 7.14 -28.78
C LEU A 3 -3.58 7.93 -28.09
N LEU A 4 -3.94 9.09 -28.65
CA LEU A 4 -5.00 9.93 -28.09
C LEU A 4 -6.36 9.23 -28.20
N SER A 5 -6.58 8.48 -29.29
CA SER A 5 -7.79 7.66 -29.47
C SER A 5 -7.89 6.58 -28.39
N GLU A 6 -6.80 5.86 -28.09
CA GLU A 6 -6.80 4.84 -27.03
C GLU A 6 -7.05 5.47 -25.65
N TYR A 7 -6.45 6.63 -25.37
CA TYR A 7 -6.71 7.38 -24.14
C TYR A 7 -8.18 7.79 -23.98
N VAL A 8 -8.78 8.38 -25.02
CA VAL A 8 -10.19 8.82 -24.99
C VAL A 8 -11.13 7.61 -24.88
N LYS A 9 -10.81 6.51 -25.57
CA LYS A 9 -11.58 5.27 -25.51
C LYS A 9 -11.60 4.70 -24.09
N SER A 10 -10.45 4.58 -23.43
CA SER A 10 -10.37 4.09 -22.04
C SER A 10 -11.14 4.99 -21.06
N ASN A 11 -11.10 6.31 -21.25
CA ASN A 11 -11.90 7.26 -20.44
C ASN A 11 -13.40 7.06 -20.60
N LYS A 12 -13.88 6.72 -21.80
CA LYS A 12 -15.30 6.42 -22.00
C LYS A 12 -15.68 5.08 -21.37
N LEU A 13 -14.84 4.07 -21.56
CA LEU A 13 -15.10 2.72 -21.09
C LEU A 13 -15.10 2.61 -19.57
N ILE A 14 -14.31 3.41 -18.84
CA ILE A 14 -14.30 3.33 -17.37
C ILE A 14 -15.62 3.77 -16.75
N ALA A 15 -16.31 4.74 -17.36
CA ALA A 15 -17.64 5.17 -16.91
C ALA A 15 -18.67 4.03 -17.08
N GLU A 16 -18.58 3.28 -18.17
CA GLU A 16 -19.41 2.09 -18.40
C GLU A 16 -19.04 0.95 -17.45
N ALA A 17 -17.75 0.70 -17.23
CA ALA A 17 -17.23 -0.36 -16.37
C ALA A 17 -17.68 -0.18 -14.91
N ARG A 18 -17.64 1.05 -14.38
CA ARG A 18 -18.06 1.36 -13.00
C ARG A 18 -19.58 1.34 -12.81
N GLY A 19 -20.36 1.35 -13.89
CA GLY A 19 -21.84 1.36 -13.86
C GLY A 19 -22.49 0.06 -13.35
N ARG A 20 -21.71 -0.95 -12.94
CA ARG A 20 -22.19 -2.29 -12.48
C ARG A 20 -23.17 -2.98 -13.45
N ALA A 21 -23.04 -2.69 -14.75
CA ALA A 21 -23.79 -3.37 -15.79
C ALA A 21 -23.16 -4.75 -16.10
N PRO A 22 -23.90 -5.72 -16.66
CA PRO A 22 -23.32 -6.98 -17.14
C PRO A 22 -22.24 -6.78 -18.23
N SER A 23 -22.18 -5.62 -18.88
CA SER A 23 -21.10 -5.25 -19.81
C SER A 23 -19.80 -4.80 -19.12
N SER A 24 -19.78 -4.66 -17.79
CA SER A 24 -18.63 -4.14 -17.02
C SER A 24 -17.36 -4.96 -17.23
N ALA A 25 -17.46 -6.30 -17.20
CA ALA A 25 -16.30 -7.17 -17.45
C ALA A 25 -15.71 -6.96 -18.86
N LYS A 26 -16.56 -6.88 -19.88
CA LYS A 26 -16.14 -6.62 -21.26
C LYS A 26 -15.53 -5.22 -21.41
N ALA A 27 -16.05 -4.22 -20.69
CA ALA A 27 -15.48 -2.88 -20.67
C ALA A 27 -14.07 -2.89 -20.04
N TYR A 28 -13.88 -3.60 -18.93
CA TYR A 28 -12.55 -3.77 -18.32
C TYR A 28 -11.57 -4.48 -19.24
N GLU A 29 -11.96 -5.56 -19.91
CA GLU A 29 -11.09 -6.24 -20.90
C GLU A 29 -10.65 -5.30 -22.04
N GLN A 30 -11.58 -4.49 -22.55
CA GLN A 30 -11.27 -3.52 -23.60
C GLN A 30 -10.32 -2.42 -23.10
N ILE A 31 -10.46 -1.97 -21.86
CA ILE A 31 -9.52 -1.03 -21.24
C ILE A 31 -8.12 -1.63 -21.24
N ARG A 32 -7.95 -2.88 -20.75
CA ARG A 32 -6.63 -3.53 -20.69
C ARG A 32 -5.96 -3.65 -22.06
N GLN A 33 -6.73 -4.03 -23.09
CA GLN A 33 -6.22 -4.07 -24.47
C GLN A 33 -5.81 -2.69 -24.99
N SER A 34 -6.60 -1.65 -24.69
CA SER A 34 -6.30 -0.27 -25.07
C SER A 34 -5.05 0.26 -24.36
N VAL A 35 -4.84 -0.09 -23.08
CA VAL A 35 -3.63 0.27 -22.33
C VAL A 35 -2.40 -0.42 -22.92
N GLN A 36 -2.45 -1.73 -23.18
CA GLN A 36 -1.32 -2.45 -23.80
C GLN A 36 -0.91 -1.84 -25.15
N ARG A 37 -1.88 -1.47 -26.00
CA ARG A 37 -1.61 -0.79 -27.29
C ARG A 37 -1.02 0.59 -27.11
N PHE A 38 -1.41 1.29 -26.05
CA PHE A 38 -0.84 2.59 -25.71
C PHE A 38 0.62 2.45 -25.26
N GLU A 39 0.92 1.49 -24.38
CA GLU A 39 2.26 1.26 -23.84
C GLU A 39 3.29 0.87 -24.91
N THR A 40 2.89 0.15 -25.97
CA THR A 40 3.80 -0.20 -27.06
C THR A 40 4.28 1.00 -27.88
N HIS A 41 3.54 2.11 -27.88
CA HIS A 41 3.85 3.29 -28.70
C HIS A 41 4.22 4.54 -27.89
N ILE A 42 3.91 4.56 -26.58
CA ILE A 42 4.16 5.75 -25.73
C ILE A 42 5.65 6.06 -25.61
N LYS A 43 6.52 5.04 -25.55
CA LYS A 43 7.97 5.25 -25.42
C LYS A 43 8.53 6.06 -26.58
N THR A 44 8.20 5.67 -27.81
CA THR A 44 8.60 6.41 -29.03
C THR A 44 8.07 7.84 -29.04
N GLN A 45 6.86 8.07 -28.52
CA GLN A 45 6.28 9.42 -28.45
C GLN A 45 6.97 10.28 -27.40
N LEU A 46 7.30 9.74 -26.22
CA LEU A 46 8.07 10.44 -25.19
C LEU A 46 9.48 10.83 -25.70
N ASP A 47 10.10 9.97 -26.51
CA ASP A 47 11.40 10.22 -27.13
C ASP A 47 11.33 11.31 -28.22
N THR A 48 10.17 11.46 -28.88
CA THR A 48 9.96 12.45 -29.95
C THR A 48 9.50 13.83 -29.42
N CYS A 49 9.08 13.92 -28.15
CA CYS A 49 8.63 15.17 -27.55
C CYS A 49 9.78 16.18 -27.45
N ASN A 50 9.60 17.35 -28.07
CA ASN A 50 10.62 18.40 -28.09
C ASN A 50 10.54 19.34 -26.88
N THR A 51 9.41 19.34 -26.16
CA THR A 51 9.18 20.25 -25.04
C THR A 51 8.84 19.49 -23.75
N VAL A 52 9.30 20.02 -22.61
CA VAL A 52 9.02 19.45 -21.28
C VAL A 52 7.50 19.38 -20.98
N PRO A 53 6.68 20.42 -21.26
CA PRO A 53 5.24 20.36 -20.98
C PRO A 53 4.50 19.28 -21.78
N GLU A 54 4.91 19.04 -23.02
CA GLU A 54 4.33 17.99 -23.87
C GLU A 54 4.66 16.60 -23.33
N ARG A 55 5.92 16.40 -22.90
CA ARG A 55 6.36 15.15 -22.26
C ARG A 55 5.58 14.89 -20.97
N GLU A 56 5.41 15.89 -20.10
CA GLU A 56 4.64 15.76 -18.87
C GLU A 56 3.16 15.43 -19.13
N ALA A 57 2.55 16.04 -20.16
CA ALA A 57 1.17 15.72 -20.54
C ALA A 57 1.00 14.26 -20.97
N TRP A 58 1.97 13.70 -21.71
CA TRP A 58 1.98 12.29 -22.09
C TRP A 58 2.24 11.36 -20.92
N MET A 59 3.14 11.74 -20.01
CA MET A 59 3.38 11.01 -18.75
C MET A 59 2.12 10.94 -17.88
N HIS A 60 1.41 12.05 -17.72
CA HIS A 60 0.15 12.07 -16.99
C HIS A 60 -0.90 11.13 -17.59
N LYS A 61 -1.02 11.09 -18.94
CA LYS A 61 -1.91 10.15 -19.64
C LYS A 61 -1.48 8.70 -19.43
N HIS A 62 -0.18 8.41 -19.43
CA HIS A 62 0.34 7.07 -19.17
C HIS A 62 0.02 6.61 -17.75
N ARG A 63 0.29 7.43 -16.74
CA ARG A 63 -0.05 7.14 -15.34
C ARG A 63 -1.54 6.86 -15.15
N PHE A 64 -2.40 7.68 -15.75
CA PHE A 64 -3.85 7.47 -15.72
C PHE A 64 -4.25 6.13 -16.34
N LEU A 65 -3.70 5.77 -17.49
CA LEU A 65 -4.00 4.51 -18.16
C LEU A 65 -3.52 3.29 -17.36
N ILE A 66 -2.36 3.38 -16.70
CA ILE A 66 -1.87 2.35 -15.79
C ILE A 66 -2.77 2.18 -14.57
N ALA A 67 -3.31 3.28 -14.01
CA ALA A 67 -4.32 3.19 -12.96
C ALA A 67 -5.60 2.47 -13.41
N LEU A 68 -6.04 2.70 -14.65
CA LEU A 68 -7.18 1.98 -15.22
C LEU A 68 -6.89 0.50 -15.47
N ASP A 69 -5.68 0.15 -15.91
CA ASP A 69 -5.27 -1.26 -16.08
C ASP A 69 -5.23 -2.00 -14.74
N PHE A 70 -4.71 -1.35 -13.71
CA PHE A 70 -4.71 -1.88 -12.34
C PHE A 70 -6.13 -2.09 -11.81
N GLU A 71 -7.01 -1.09 -11.94
CA GLU A 71 -8.42 -1.22 -11.55
C GLU A 71 -9.12 -2.35 -12.33
N ALA A 72 -8.86 -2.45 -13.63
CA ALA A 72 -9.43 -3.50 -14.48
C ALA A 72 -8.95 -4.90 -14.04
N ALA A 73 -7.65 -5.06 -13.78
CA ALA A 73 -7.09 -6.34 -13.34
C ALA A 73 -7.69 -6.80 -12.01
N ILE A 74 -7.90 -5.88 -11.06
CA ILE A 74 -8.55 -6.21 -9.79
C ILE A 74 -10.01 -6.62 -9.99
N ASN A 75 -10.79 -5.86 -10.76
CA ASN A 75 -12.21 -6.16 -10.99
C ASN A 75 -12.40 -7.47 -11.78
N LEU A 76 -11.48 -7.80 -12.68
CA LEU A 76 -11.45 -9.06 -13.40
C LEU A 76 -10.83 -10.23 -12.60
N LYS A 77 -10.35 -9.97 -11.37
CA LYS A 77 -9.66 -10.94 -10.49
C LYS A 77 -8.42 -11.56 -11.13
N GLN A 78 -7.71 -10.80 -11.96
CA GLN A 78 -6.49 -11.22 -12.63
C GLN A 78 -5.26 -10.96 -11.75
N TRP A 79 -5.25 -11.58 -10.56
CA TRP A 79 -4.24 -11.35 -9.51
C TRP A 79 -2.80 -11.61 -9.98
N ASN A 80 -2.61 -12.59 -10.87
CA ASN A 80 -1.30 -12.96 -11.41
C ASN A 80 -0.65 -11.85 -12.24
N GLU A 81 -1.44 -10.92 -12.79
CA GLU A 81 -0.95 -9.84 -13.66
C GLU A 81 -0.67 -8.55 -12.89
N ILE A 82 -1.09 -8.48 -11.62
CA ILE A 82 -0.92 -7.29 -10.78
C ILE A 82 0.55 -6.96 -10.49
N PRO A 83 1.42 -7.93 -10.12
CA PRO A 83 2.85 -7.64 -9.91
C PRO A 83 3.50 -7.00 -11.13
N ASP A 84 3.21 -7.51 -12.33
CA ASP A 84 3.71 -6.96 -13.58
C ASP A 84 3.23 -5.52 -13.80
N ILE A 85 1.97 -5.21 -13.47
CA ILE A 85 1.42 -3.84 -13.55
C ILE A 85 2.15 -2.91 -12.59
N ILE A 86 2.39 -3.35 -11.35
CA ILE A 86 3.09 -2.54 -10.33
C ILE A 86 4.54 -2.28 -10.77
N GLU A 87 5.22 -3.28 -11.34
CA GLU A 87 6.59 -3.10 -11.86
C GLU A 87 6.63 -2.11 -13.03
N ARG A 88 5.66 -2.17 -13.96
CA ARG A 88 5.54 -1.17 -15.04
C ARG A 88 5.26 0.23 -14.49
N ALA A 89 4.37 0.34 -13.52
CA ALA A 89 4.03 1.60 -12.85
C ALA A 89 5.22 2.23 -12.15
N ASN A 90 6.12 1.41 -11.58
CA ASN A 90 7.27 1.88 -10.83
C ASN A 90 8.17 2.84 -11.64
N LYS A 91 8.29 2.63 -12.96
CA LYS A 91 9.12 3.48 -13.84
C LYS A 91 8.59 4.90 -14.02
N ILE A 92 7.29 5.09 -13.79
CA ILE A 92 6.60 6.36 -14.02
C ILE A 92 5.94 6.89 -12.73
N LEU A 93 6.24 6.28 -11.59
CA LEU A 93 5.50 6.51 -10.34
C LEU A 93 5.55 7.97 -9.88
N ASP A 94 4.41 8.48 -9.43
CA ASP A 94 4.30 9.71 -8.65
C ASP A 94 3.41 9.47 -7.42
N ASP A 95 3.35 10.45 -6.51
CA ASP A 95 2.58 10.33 -5.26
C ASP A 95 1.10 10.08 -5.53
N HIS A 96 0.57 10.65 -6.62
CA HIS A 96 -0.82 10.50 -7.01
C HIS A 96 -1.13 9.07 -7.45
N LEU A 97 -0.33 8.49 -8.35
CA LEU A 97 -0.52 7.13 -8.83
C LEU A 97 -0.43 6.11 -7.69
N CYS A 98 0.52 6.28 -6.77
CA CYS A 98 0.62 5.44 -5.58
C CYS A 98 -0.67 5.50 -4.74
N SER A 99 -1.20 6.70 -4.50
CA SER A 99 -2.44 6.87 -3.75
C SER A 99 -3.63 6.23 -4.47
N VAL A 100 -3.69 6.34 -5.81
CA VAL A 100 -4.76 5.75 -6.62
C VAL A 100 -4.73 4.22 -6.55
N PHE A 101 -3.55 3.59 -6.60
CA PHE A 101 -3.42 2.13 -6.48
C PHE A 101 -3.93 1.63 -5.13
N LEU A 102 -3.49 2.26 -4.04
CA LEU A 102 -3.91 1.89 -2.68
C LEU A 102 -5.41 2.11 -2.49
N ASP A 103 -5.93 3.26 -2.91
CA ASP A 103 -7.36 3.55 -2.87
C ASP A 103 -8.19 2.53 -3.68
N CYS A 104 -7.68 2.11 -4.84
CA CYS A 104 -8.36 1.17 -5.72
C CYS A 104 -8.50 -0.20 -5.03
N ILE A 105 -7.40 -0.79 -4.57
CA ILE A 105 -7.43 -2.13 -3.98
C ILE A 105 -8.23 -2.16 -2.67
N LEU A 106 -8.13 -1.11 -1.85
CA LEU A 106 -8.85 -1.01 -0.58
C LEU A 106 -10.36 -0.85 -0.76
N ARG A 107 -10.83 -0.31 -1.90
CA ARG A 107 -12.27 -0.11 -2.18
C ARG A 107 -12.94 -1.28 -2.89
N THR A 108 -12.19 -2.12 -3.58
CA THR A 108 -12.73 -3.18 -4.46
C THR A 108 -13.39 -4.36 -3.73
N GLY A 109 -13.34 -4.42 -2.40
CA GLY A 109 -13.95 -5.50 -1.61
C GLY A 109 -13.37 -6.88 -1.95
N ALA A 110 -12.13 -6.92 -2.40
CA ALA A 110 -11.42 -8.14 -2.76
C ALA A 110 -11.16 -9.02 -1.52
N PRO A 111 -10.89 -10.33 -1.69
CA PRO A 111 -10.51 -11.19 -0.59
C PRO A 111 -9.32 -10.61 0.20
N ALA A 112 -9.37 -10.71 1.52
CA ALA A 112 -8.35 -10.14 2.40
C ALA A 112 -6.91 -10.67 2.09
N PRO A 113 -6.68 -11.96 1.77
CA PRO A 113 -5.34 -12.43 1.39
C PRO A 113 -4.77 -11.76 0.15
N ASP A 114 -5.58 -11.63 -0.91
CA ASP A 114 -5.18 -11.01 -2.18
C ASP A 114 -4.89 -9.52 -1.97
N THR A 115 -5.77 -8.84 -1.23
CA THR A 115 -5.62 -7.43 -0.85
C THR A 115 -4.32 -7.21 -0.06
N ALA A 116 -4.02 -8.05 0.92
CA ALA A 116 -2.81 -7.94 1.74
C ALA A 116 -1.55 -8.11 0.88
N GLN A 117 -1.53 -9.08 -0.03
CA GLN A 117 -0.40 -9.32 -0.92
C GLN A 117 -0.15 -8.13 -1.85
N VAL A 118 -1.20 -7.60 -2.49
CA VAL A 118 -1.07 -6.45 -3.40
C VAL A 118 -0.62 -5.19 -2.66
N VAL A 119 -1.19 -4.90 -1.49
CA VAL A 119 -0.78 -3.72 -0.68
C VAL A 119 0.68 -3.87 -0.21
N LYS A 120 1.11 -5.07 0.18
CA LYS A 120 2.51 -5.36 0.50
C LYS A 120 3.43 -5.08 -0.70
N ASP A 121 3.08 -5.58 -1.88
CA ASP A 121 3.92 -5.43 -3.08
C ASP A 121 4.05 -3.96 -3.48
N ILE A 122 2.95 -3.19 -3.40
CA ILE A 122 2.96 -1.73 -3.58
C ILE A 122 3.93 -1.06 -2.61
N ILE A 123 3.80 -1.35 -1.30
CA ILE A 123 4.65 -0.73 -0.28
C ILE A 123 6.11 -1.10 -0.49
N CYS A 124 6.42 -2.38 -0.78
CA CYS A 124 7.78 -2.85 -1.01
C CYS A 124 8.40 -2.19 -2.25
N ILE A 125 7.75 -2.30 -3.41
CA ILE A 125 8.33 -1.82 -4.68
C ILE A 125 8.59 -0.31 -4.60
N PHE A 126 7.65 0.45 -4.04
CA PHE A 126 7.76 1.92 -4.00
C PHE A 126 8.73 2.42 -2.92
N HIS A 127 8.94 1.64 -1.86
CA HIS A 127 9.95 1.95 -0.84
C HIS A 127 11.38 1.64 -1.32
N PHE A 128 11.59 0.55 -2.07
CA PHE A 128 12.94 0.11 -2.45
C PHE A 128 13.44 0.67 -3.79
N SER A 129 12.54 1.09 -4.69
CA SER A 129 12.94 1.56 -6.02
C SER A 129 12.07 2.74 -6.49
N PRO A 130 12.08 3.88 -5.78
CA PRO A 130 11.27 5.02 -6.18
C PRO A 130 11.71 5.56 -7.54
N SER A 131 10.75 5.90 -8.38
CA SER A 131 11.01 6.58 -9.65
C SER A 131 11.64 7.97 -9.40
N PRO A 132 12.36 8.55 -10.38
CA PRO A 132 12.89 9.90 -10.26
C PRO A 132 11.82 10.99 -10.03
N SER A 133 10.56 10.72 -10.41
CA SER A 133 9.44 11.64 -10.23
C SER A 133 8.67 11.43 -8.92
N PHE A 134 9.10 10.48 -8.09
CA PHE A 134 8.44 10.15 -6.83
C PHE A 134 9.04 10.93 -5.67
N SER A 135 8.22 11.76 -5.00
CA SER A 135 8.63 12.42 -3.78
C SER A 135 8.47 11.47 -2.61
N ALA A 136 9.55 10.74 -2.29
CA ALA A 136 9.58 9.81 -1.16
C ALA A 136 9.06 10.45 0.14
N GLY A 137 9.18 11.78 0.31
CA GLY A 137 8.67 12.50 1.48
C GLY A 137 7.15 12.38 1.67
N ALA A 138 6.34 12.56 0.62
CA ALA A 138 4.88 12.48 0.76
C ALA A 138 4.40 11.05 1.00
N PHE A 139 5.06 10.06 0.37
CA PHE A 139 4.80 8.65 0.63
C PHE A 139 5.20 8.23 2.03
N HIS A 140 6.38 8.62 2.51
CA HIS A 140 6.85 8.30 3.86
C HIS A 140 5.92 8.89 4.93
N GLN A 141 5.37 10.08 4.72
CA GLN A 141 4.36 10.65 5.62
C GLN A 141 3.10 9.77 5.74
N LYS A 142 2.70 9.09 4.65
CA LYS A 142 1.52 8.21 4.63
C LYS A 142 1.81 6.75 4.98
N LEU A 143 3.07 6.34 4.93
CA LEU A 143 3.51 4.97 5.16
C LEU A 143 2.98 4.37 6.48
N PRO A 144 2.95 5.09 7.63
CA PRO A 144 2.35 4.57 8.86
C PRO A 144 0.88 4.14 8.69
N GLN A 145 0.07 4.94 7.99
CA GLN A 145 -1.34 4.60 7.76
C GLN A 145 -1.47 3.39 6.83
N TYR A 146 -0.62 3.29 5.81
CA TYR A 146 -0.61 2.13 4.92
C TYR A 146 -0.19 0.84 5.66
N LEU A 147 0.79 0.93 6.56
CA LEU A 147 1.16 -0.20 7.43
C LEU A 147 0.00 -0.58 8.36
N ARG A 148 -0.70 0.38 8.97
CA ARG A 148 -1.91 0.10 9.76
C ARG A 148 -2.96 -0.65 8.92
N CYS A 149 -3.27 -0.18 7.71
CA CYS A 149 -4.23 -0.84 6.83
C CYS A 149 -3.77 -2.26 6.47
N LEU A 150 -2.51 -2.44 6.07
CA LEU A 150 -1.97 -3.75 5.74
C LEU A 150 -2.02 -4.71 6.94
N PHE A 151 -1.71 -4.23 8.15
CA PHE A 151 -1.82 -5.02 9.37
C PHE A 151 -3.26 -5.48 9.61
N GLN A 152 -4.25 -4.58 9.50
CA GLN A 152 -5.67 -4.92 9.68
C GLN A 152 -6.10 -6.01 8.69
N ILE A 153 -5.78 -5.84 7.41
CA ILE A 153 -6.12 -6.78 6.35
C ILE A 153 -5.42 -8.13 6.59
N ALA A 154 -4.15 -8.12 7.01
CA ALA A 154 -3.39 -9.34 7.29
C ALA A 154 -3.98 -10.12 8.48
N VAL A 155 -4.43 -9.43 9.53
CA VAL A 155 -5.12 -10.04 10.68
C VAL A 155 -6.46 -10.62 10.26
N GLU A 156 -7.26 -9.90 9.47
CA GLU A 156 -8.53 -10.38 8.92
C GLU A 156 -8.34 -11.61 8.02
N ALA A 157 -7.32 -11.59 7.18
CA ALA A 157 -6.92 -12.70 6.33
C ALA A 157 -6.30 -13.88 7.10
N LYS A 158 -6.09 -13.74 8.42
CA LYS A 158 -5.37 -14.70 9.28
C LYS A 158 -3.94 -15.01 8.82
N VAL A 159 -3.32 -14.09 8.08
CA VAL A 159 -1.92 -14.17 7.63
C VAL A 159 -1.03 -13.53 8.68
N TYR A 160 -0.89 -14.19 9.83
CA TYR A 160 -0.20 -13.61 11.00
C TYR A 160 1.30 -13.38 10.79
N SER A 161 1.95 -14.13 9.89
CA SER A 161 3.35 -13.90 9.50
C SER A 161 3.53 -12.53 8.82
N LEU A 162 2.57 -12.13 7.98
CA LEU A 162 2.55 -10.81 7.36
C LEU A 162 2.24 -9.72 8.39
N ALA A 163 1.23 -9.94 9.24
CA ALA A 163 0.88 -8.99 10.30
C ALA A 163 2.09 -8.72 11.23
N GLU A 164 2.83 -9.76 11.60
CA GLU A 164 4.05 -9.62 12.39
C GLU A 164 5.14 -8.84 11.63
N SER A 165 5.37 -9.16 10.34
CA SER A 165 6.33 -8.44 9.51
C SER A 165 6.03 -6.94 9.42
N VAL A 166 4.75 -6.56 9.36
CA VAL A 166 4.31 -5.15 9.36
C VAL A 166 4.65 -4.47 10.67
N LEU A 167 4.42 -5.13 11.82
CA LEU A 167 4.80 -4.58 13.12
C LEU A 167 6.32 -4.40 13.25
N GLN A 168 7.11 -5.36 12.75
CA GLN A 168 8.57 -5.24 12.72
C GLN A 168 9.03 -4.07 11.84
N GLN A 169 8.40 -3.86 10.69
CA GLN A 169 8.70 -2.71 9.84
C GLN A 169 8.36 -1.38 10.54
N ALA A 170 7.23 -1.32 11.27
CA ALA A 170 6.88 -0.16 12.07
C ALA A 170 7.92 0.12 13.18
N ILE A 171 8.46 -0.92 13.82
CA ILE A 171 9.55 -0.80 14.81
C ILE A 171 10.81 -0.21 14.18
N VAL A 172 11.23 -0.70 13.01
CA VAL A 172 12.40 -0.18 12.30
C VAL A 172 12.22 1.30 11.96
N LEU A 173 11.09 1.66 11.35
CA LEU A 173 10.80 3.05 11.00
C LEU A 173 10.73 3.98 12.22
N ALA A 174 10.14 3.51 13.34
CA ALA A 174 10.07 4.28 14.58
C ALA A 174 11.46 4.49 15.20
N ARG A 175 12.32 3.47 15.16
CA ARG A 175 13.70 3.57 15.63
C ARG A 175 14.53 4.54 14.80
N ASP A 176 14.48 4.41 13.47
CA ASP A 176 15.27 5.24 12.57
C ASP A 176 14.85 6.73 12.68
N SER A 177 13.55 7.00 12.89
CA SER A 177 13.02 8.34 13.17
C SER A 177 13.49 8.97 14.49
N SER A 178 14.16 8.22 15.37
CA SER A 178 14.68 8.71 16.64
C SER A 178 16.19 8.95 16.65
N ALA A 179 16.90 8.46 15.64
CA ALA A 179 18.37 8.49 15.57
C ALA A 179 18.91 9.72 14.82
N ASP A 180 18.20 10.23 13.81
CA ASP A 180 18.64 11.39 13.01
C ASP A 180 18.03 12.70 13.53
N ALA A 181 18.90 13.67 13.87
CA ALA A 181 18.53 14.98 14.39
C ALA A 181 18.12 15.99 13.30
N ASP A 182 18.41 15.70 12.02
CA ASP A 182 17.87 16.44 10.87
C ASP A 182 16.56 15.77 10.44
N VAL A 183 15.46 16.22 11.07
CA VAL A 183 14.15 15.57 11.02
C VAL A 183 13.56 15.57 9.60
N VAL A 184 13.62 14.41 8.92
CA VAL A 184 12.90 14.19 7.66
C VAL A 184 11.58 13.43 7.89
N PHE A 185 11.45 12.63 8.96
CA PHE A 185 10.24 11.86 9.26
C PHE A 185 10.15 11.49 10.75
N ILE A 186 8.98 11.68 11.37
CA ILE A 186 8.67 11.21 12.73
C ILE A 186 7.50 10.24 12.65
N TYR A 187 7.67 9.03 13.18
CA TYR A 187 6.58 8.07 13.23
C TYR A 187 5.46 8.56 14.17
N PRO A 188 4.18 8.65 13.72
CA PRO A 188 3.12 9.21 14.54
C PRO A 188 2.83 8.39 15.81
N SER A 189 2.70 9.06 16.95
CA SER A 189 2.45 8.38 18.24
C SER A 189 1.11 7.65 18.28
N ASP A 190 0.07 8.18 17.62
CA ASP A 190 -1.24 7.52 17.56
C ASP A 190 -1.21 6.20 16.76
N GLU A 191 -0.37 6.12 15.74
CA GLU A 191 -0.14 4.88 14.99
C GLU A 191 0.57 3.85 15.87
N LEU A 192 1.61 4.25 16.60
CA LEU A 192 2.33 3.38 17.54
C LEU A 192 1.43 2.86 18.67
N LYS A 193 0.64 3.75 19.30
CA LYS A 193 -0.30 3.37 20.36
C LYS A 193 -1.28 2.31 19.89
N TRP A 194 -1.83 2.50 18.69
CA TRP A 194 -2.77 1.56 18.10
C TRP A 194 -2.10 0.22 17.77
N LEU A 195 -0.95 0.23 17.09
CA LEU A 195 -0.23 -1.01 16.74
C LEU A 195 0.19 -1.79 18.00
N ALA A 196 0.68 -1.09 19.03
CA ALA A 196 1.02 -1.69 20.32
C ALA A 196 -0.20 -2.32 21.00
N THR A 197 -1.34 -1.61 21.01
CA THR A 197 -2.59 -2.12 21.59
C THR A 197 -3.10 -3.35 20.84
N MET A 198 -3.08 -3.32 19.51
CA MET A 198 -3.52 -4.46 18.69
C MET A 198 -2.60 -5.67 18.84
N ALA A 199 -1.28 -5.45 18.89
CA ALA A 199 -0.31 -6.52 19.14
C ALA A 199 -0.51 -7.14 20.53
N PHE A 200 -0.79 -6.32 21.54
CA PHE A 200 -1.07 -6.80 22.90
C PHE A 200 -2.37 -7.61 22.97
N ASN A 201 -3.46 -7.10 22.37
CA ASN A 201 -4.73 -7.83 22.30
C ASN A 201 -4.55 -9.21 21.65
N ARG A 202 -3.75 -9.28 20.58
CA ARG A 202 -3.41 -10.56 19.95
C ARG A 202 -2.61 -11.47 20.87
N ALA A 203 -1.68 -10.95 21.66
CA ALA A 203 -0.96 -11.73 22.66
C ALA A 203 -1.93 -12.32 23.71
N VAL A 204 -2.92 -11.55 24.16
CA VAL A 204 -3.98 -12.03 25.07
C VAL A 204 -4.79 -13.16 24.41
N ASP A 205 -5.21 -13.02 23.15
CA ASP A 205 -5.91 -14.09 22.43
C ASP A 205 -5.08 -15.38 22.35
N LEU A 206 -3.76 -15.24 22.14
CA LEU A 206 -2.83 -16.38 22.07
C LEU A 206 -2.61 -17.02 23.44
N TYR A 207 -2.58 -16.23 24.51
CA TYR A 207 -2.54 -16.74 25.88
C TYR A 207 -3.78 -17.59 26.20
N LEU A 208 -4.98 -17.09 25.86
CA LEU A 208 -6.23 -17.85 26.04
C LEU A 208 -6.26 -19.15 25.21
N ALA A 209 -5.51 -19.19 24.10
CA ALA A 209 -5.35 -20.37 23.27
C ALA A 209 -4.18 -21.29 23.70
N SER A 210 -3.51 -21.00 24.83
CA SER A 210 -2.33 -21.73 25.34
C SER A 210 -1.16 -21.79 24.37
N ALA A 211 -1.00 -20.76 23.52
CA ALA A 211 0.11 -20.63 22.58
C ALA A 211 1.23 -19.73 23.16
N ASP A 212 1.84 -20.19 24.26
CA ASP A 212 2.69 -19.37 25.14
C ASP A 212 3.90 -18.71 24.46
N GLU A 213 4.58 -19.43 23.56
CA GLU A 213 5.74 -18.89 22.84
C GLU A 213 5.35 -17.74 21.89
N VAL A 214 4.25 -17.91 21.16
CA VAL A 214 3.75 -16.91 20.22
C VAL A 214 3.15 -15.73 20.99
N CYS A 215 2.47 -15.98 22.11
CA CYS A 215 2.00 -14.95 23.04
C CYS A 215 3.15 -14.04 23.48
N ARG A 216 4.26 -14.63 23.97
CA ARG A 216 5.43 -13.86 24.44
C ARG A 216 5.98 -12.97 23.34
N LYS A 217 6.13 -13.51 22.13
CA LYS A 217 6.63 -12.76 20.98
C LYS A 217 5.77 -11.54 20.65
N TRP A 218 4.44 -11.71 20.61
CA TRP A 218 3.52 -10.60 20.35
C TRP A 218 3.47 -9.58 21.48
N GLY A 219 3.62 -10.03 22.73
CA GLY A 219 3.77 -9.15 23.90
C GLY A 219 5.04 -8.29 23.84
N GLU A 220 6.18 -8.89 23.49
CA GLU A 220 7.45 -8.16 23.32
C GLU A 220 7.38 -7.12 22.20
N ILE A 221 6.74 -7.46 21.08
CA ILE A 221 6.47 -6.50 20.00
C ILE A 221 5.62 -5.33 20.50
N ALA A 222 4.55 -5.62 21.24
CA ALA A 222 3.67 -4.60 21.81
C ALA A 222 4.42 -3.64 22.75
N PHE A 223 5.28 -4.18 23.62
CA PHE A 223 6.11 -3.35 24.52
C PHE A 223 7.10 -2.51 23.74
N THR A 224 7.72 -3.07 22.71
CA THR A 224 8.69 -2.35 21.89
C THR A 224 8.05 -1.16 21.20
N LEU A 225 6.88 -1.36 20.57
CA LEU A 225 6.10 -0.29 19.94
C LEU A 225 5.64 0.78 20.96
N ALA A 226 5.13 0.36 22.11
CA ALA A 226 4.72 1.27 23.18
C ALA A 226 5.89 2.09 23.74
N GLY A 227 7.11 1.55 23.71
CA GLY A 227 8.33 2.25 24.12
C GLY A 227 8.75 3.39 23.19
N PHE A 228 8.28 3.40 21.93
CA PHE A 228 8.55 4.48 20.97
C PHE A 228 7.53 5.61 21.02
N VAL A 229 6.45 5.48 21.82
CA VAL A 229 5.46 6.54 22.01
C VAL A 229 6.09 7.69 22.79
N LYS A 230 6.14 8.89 22.20
CA LYS A 230 6.87 10.04 22.78
C LYS A 230 5.98 10.94 23.64
N ASP A 231 4.68 10.95 23.39
CA ASP A 231 3.75 11.93 23.95
C ASP A 231 3.05 11.50 25.25
N ASP A 232 3.24 10.25 25.70
CA ASP A 232 2.53 9.68 26.85
C ASP A 232 3.43 9.45 28.09
N GLY A 233 4.71 9.82 28.03
CA GLY A 233 5.67 9.61 29.12
C GLY A 233 5.84 8.13 29.51
N GLY A 234 5.65 7.19 28.58
CA GLY A 234 5.74 5.75 28.81
C GLY A 234 4.56 5.18 29.60
N ALA A 235 3.42 5.89 29.67
CA ALA A 235 2.21 5.42 30.34
C ALA A 235 1.68 4.12 29.72
N LEU A 236 1.59 4.04 28.39
CA LEU A 236 1.13 2.85 27.68
C LEU A 236 2.03 1.66 27.97
N LEU A 237 3.35 1.82 27.86
CA LEU A 237 4.30 0.73 28.13
C LEU A 237 4.17 0.17 29.55
N ARG A 238 4.05 1.05 30.57
CA ARG A 238 3.86 0.63 31.96
C ARG A 238 2.55 -0.14 32.13
N MET A 239 1.46 0.36 31.55
CA MET A 239 0.16 -0.29 31.60
C MET A 239 0.20 -1.68 30.95
N LEU A 240 0.78 -1.81 29.74
CA LEU A 240 0.87 -3.10 29.04
C LEU A 240 1.70 -4.11 29.84
N ARG A 241 2.85 -3.71 30.40
CA ARG A 241 3.69 -4.59 31.24
C ARG A 241 2.96 -5.05 32.51
N GLN A 242 2.25 -4.16 33.18
CA GLN A 242 1.45 -4.49 34.37
C GLN A 242 0.34 -5.49 34.04
N ASN A 243 -0.35 -5.31 32.90
CA ASN A 243 -1.39 -6.23 32.48
C ASN A 243 -0.82 -7.59 32.07
N TYR A 244 0.33 -7.61 31.39
CA TYR A 244 1.01 -8.85 31.01
C TYR A 244 1.46 -9.66 32.23
N ALA A 245 1.97 -9.00 33.26
CA ALA A 245 2.38 -9.64 34.51
C ALA A 245 1.22 -10.29 35.28
N LYS A 246 -0.04 -9.93 34.99
CA LYS A 246 -1.23 -10.59 35.56
C LYS A 246 -1.69 -11.81 34.76
N LEU A 247 -1.19 -11.96 33.53
CA LEU A 247 -1.52 -13.10 32.65
C LEU A 247 -0.56 -14.27 32.89
N MET A 248 0.65 -14.03 33.39
CA MET A 248 1.58 -15.10 33.79
C MET A 248 1.38 -15.47 35.26
#